data_AF-A0A6M8P7T1-F1
#
_entry.id   AF-A0A6M8P7T1-F1
#
_cell.length_a   1.000
_cell.length_b   1.000
_cell.length_c   1.000
_cell.angle_alpha   90.00
_cell.angle_beta   90.00
_cell.angle_gamma   90.00
#
_symmetry.space_group_name_H-M   'P 1'
#
loop_
_entity.id
_entity.type
_entity.pdbx_description
1 polymer ?
#
loop_
_entity_poly.entity_id
_entity_poly.type
_entity_poly.pdbx_seq_one_letter_code
_entity_poly.pdbx_strand_id
1 'polypeptide(L)'
;LDFQQLNDIYRYKTEEYSHTAVNKFNVIPDSIPDWVFDFMPCRGGYFIGNVSPAWMDFRWFALGNCVAILSSLATPEQSMAIMDLIEARWEELVGEMPLKISYPAIESHEWRIVTGCDPKNTRWSYHNGGSWPVLLWLLTAACI
;
A
#
# COMPACT_ATOMS: atom_id res chain seq x y z
N LEU A 1 -0.94 -0.86 7.88
CA LEU A 1 0.23 0.03 7.97
C LEU A 1 -0.28 1.43 8.21
N ASP A 2 0.07 1.97 9.36
CA ASP A 2 -0.09 3.36 9.73
C ASP A 2 1.27 3.89 10.21
N PHE A 3 1.34 5.15 10.62
CA PHE A 3 2.59 5.78 11.08
C PHE A 3 3.26 5.03 12.23
N GLN A 4 2.48 4.56 13.22
CA GLN A 4 3.02 3.86 14.38
C GLN A 4 3.58 2.49 13.96
N GLN A 5 2.81 1.72 13.21
CA GLN A 5 3.22 0.40 12.72
C GLN A 5 4.43 0.49 11.79
N LEU A 6 4.53 1.53 10.95
CA LEU A 6 5.69 1.77 10.11
C LEU A 6 6.95 2.02 10.96
N ASN A 7 6.83 2.82 12.01
CA ASN A 7 7.93 3.11 12.94
C ASN A 7 8.37 1.85 13.69
N ASP A 8 7.43 0.98 14.07
CA ASP A 8 7.74 -0.30 14.70
C ASP A 8 8.47 -1.26 13.76
N ILE A 9 8.01 -1.38 12.50
CA ILE A 9 8.67 -2.21 11.46
C ILE A 9 10.08 -1.68 11.16
N TYR A 10 10.26 -0.36 11.06
CA TYR A 10 11.57 0.27 10.87
C TYR A 10 12.58 -0.08 11.97
N ARG A 11 12.09 -0.45 13.17
CA ARG A 11 12.91 -0.80 14.34
C ARG A 11 12.98 -2.30 14.59
N TYR A 12 12.49 -3.13 13.65
CA TYR A 12 12.57 -4.57 13.78
C TYR A 12 14.01 -5.06 13.90
N LYS A 13 14.17 -6.11 14.72
CA LYS A 13 15.37 -6.94 14.69
C LYS A 13 15.15 -8.04 13.65
N THR A 14 16.24 -8.46 13.03
CA THR A 14 16.26 -9.55 12.06
C THR A 14 16.72 -10.84 12.73
N GLU A 15 16.53 -11.97 12.04
CA GLU A 15 16.96 -13.31 12.48
C GLU A 15 16.34 -13.75 13.82
N GLU A 16 15.11 -13.31 14.09
CA GLU A 16 14.35 -13.75 15.26
C GLU A 16 13.85 -15.18 15.07
N TYR A 17 14.40 -16.12 15.84
CA TYR A 17 14.01 -17.54 15.80
C TYR A 17 13.29 -17.95 17.10
N SER A 18 12.02 -17.59 17.22
CA SER A 18 11.17 -18.02 18.34
C SER A 18 9.68 -17.91 18.01
N HIS A 19 8.83 -18.61 18.76
CA HIS A 19 7.37 -18.45 18.68
C HIS A 19 6.88 -17.08 19.18
N THR A 20 7.71 -16.38 19.96
CA THR A 20 7.43 -15.06 20.53
C THR A 20 8.09 -13.93 19.74
N ALA A 21 8.60 -14.22 18.54
CA ALA A 21 9.19 -13.24 17.64
C ALA A 21 8.20 -12.13 17.28
N VAL A 22 8.68 -10.89 17.29
CA VAL A 22 7.93 -9.71 16.85
C VAL A 22 7.98 -9.64 15.32
N ASN A 23 9.17 -9.79 14.74
CA ASN A 23 9.37 -9.80 13.29
C ASN A 23 9.10 -11.20 12.70
N LYS A 24 7.84 -11.61 12.71
CA LYS A 24 7.41 -12.97 12.30
C LYS A 24 7.77 -13.36 10.87
N PHE A 25 7.95 -12.38 9.99
CA PHE A 25 8.25 -12.60 8.57
C PHE A 25 9.71 -12.33 8.23
N ASN A 26 10.57 -12.03 9.22
CA ASN A 26 11.98 -11.67 9.02
C ASN A 26 12.15 -10.55 7.96
N VAL A 27 11.33 -9.51 8.05
CA VAL A 27 11.44 -8.34 7.16
C VAL A 27 12.71 -7.59 7.51
N ILE A 28 13.47 -7.19 6.49
CA ILE A 28 14.69 -6.41 6.64
C ILE A 28 14.31 -4.92 6.69
N PRO A 29 14.55 -4.17 7.78
CA PRO A 29 14.16 -2.76 7.86
C PRO A 29 14.78 -1.89 6.74
N ASP A 30 16.02 -2.19 6.36
CA ASP A 30 16.74 -1.47 5.29
C ASP A 30 16.12 -1.70 3.90
N SER A 31 15.20 -2.66 3.75
CA SER A 31 14.47 -2.90 2.49
C SER A 31 13.15 -2.12 2.40
N ILE A 32 12.79 -1.32 3.41
CA ILE A 32 11.61 -0.45 3.35
C ILE A 32 11.90 0.65 2.33
N PRO A 33 11.07 0.84 1.28
CA PRO A 33 11.32 1.87 0.28
C PRO A 33 11.20 3.29 0.86
N ASP A 34 12.10 4.19 0.47
CA ASP A 34 12.15 5.57 0.98
C ASP A 34 10.82 6.33 0.82
N TRP A 35 10.13 6.11 -0.30
CA TRP A 35 8.84 6.78 -0.58
C TRP A 35 7.78 6.51 0.49
N VAL A 36 7.87 5.38 1.21
CA VAL A 36 6.88 5.00 2.23
C VAL A 36 6.92 5.99 3.40
N PHE A 37 8.09 6.48 3.78
CA PHE A 37 8.25 7.43 4.88
C PHE A 37 7.65 8.80 4.54
N ASP A 38 7.82 9.25 3.31
CA ASP A 38 7.25 10.51 2.83
C ASP A 38 5.75 10.41 2.55
N PHE A 39 5.29 9.23 2.10
CA PHE A 39 3.89 8.97 1.79
C PHE A 39 3.01 8.76 3.02
N MET A 40 3.54 8.16 4.10
CA MET A 40 2.73 7.85 5.28
C MET A 40 2.35 9.13 6.06
N PRO A 41 1.06 9.52 6.15
CA PRO A 41 0.66 10.67 6.96
C PRO A 41 0.69 10.35 8.46
N CYS A 42 0.65 11.37 9.32
CA CYS A 42 0.55 11.19 10.78
C CYS A 42 -0.78 10.57 11.21
N ARG A 43 -1.84 10.74 10.42
CA ARG A 43 -3.17 10.15 10.63
C ARG A 43 -3.63 9.48 9.34
N GLY A 44 -4.07 8.24 9.47
CA GLY A 44 -4.46 7.39 8.35
C GLY A 44 -3.59 6.14 8.24
N GLY A 45 -4.02 5.21 7.40
CA GLY A 45 -3.32 3.95 7.18
C GLY A 45 -4.04 3.07 6.17
N TYR A 46 -3.40 1.97 5.77
CA TYR A 46 -3.95 1.05 4.77
C TYR A 46 -3.45 -0.37 4.97
N PHE A 47 -4.10 -1.34 4.33
CA PHE A 47 -3.58 -2.69 4.19
C PHE A 47 -2.49 -2.73 3.12
N ILE A 48 -1.30 -3.19 3.50
CA ILE A 48 -0.15 -3.37 2.60
C ILE A 48 -0.49 -4.38 1.49
N GLY A 49 0.12 -4.19 0.32
CA GLY A 49 -0.19 -4.96 -0.87
C GLY A 49 0.13 -6.45 -0.75
N ASN A 50 1.20 -6.80 -0.02
CA ASN A 50 1.56 -8.19 0.19
C ASN A 50 2.44 -8.41 1.43
N VAL A 51 2.37 -9.61 2.00
CA VAL A 51 3.22 -10.09 3.11
C VAL A 51 3.59 -11.54 2.84
N SER A 52 4.89 -11.84 2.82
CA SER A 52 5.40 -13.19 2.68
C SER A 52 6.75 -13.34 3.41
N PRO A 53 7.33 -14.56 3.49
CA PRO A 53 8.62 -14.75 4.12
C PRO A 53 9.71 -13.85 3.53
N ALA A 54 10.33 -13.03 4.38
CA ALA A 54 11.36 -12.04 4.06
C ALA A 54 10.93 -10.95 3.04
N TRP A 55 9.63 -10.75 2.82
CA TRP A 55 9.15 -9.78 1.84
C TRP A 55 7.83 -9.12 2.25
N MET A 56 7.79 -7.80 2.10
CA MET A 56 6.56 -7.01 2.22
C MET A 56 6.47 -6.05 1.03
N ASP A 57 5.35 -6.09 0.33
CA ASP A 57 5.03 -5.10 -0.69
C ASP A 57 4.26 -3.95 -0.04
N PHE A 58 4.96 -2.83 0.15
CA PHE A 58 4.39 -1.64 0.77
C PHE A 58 3.44 -0.89 -0.15
N ARG A 59 3.30 -1.23 -1.44
CA ARG A 59 2.40 -0.47 -2.33
C ARG A 59 0.96 -0.50 -1.82
N TRP A 60 0.29 0.63 -1.97
CA TRP A 60 -1.14 0.75 -1.72
C TRP A 60 -1.92 0.20 -2.92
N PHE A 61 -2.99 -0.54 -2.67
CA PHE A 61 -3.89 -1.07 -3.70
C PHE A 61 -5.33 -0.68 -3.40
N ALA A 62 -5.96 0.04 -4.33
CA ALA A 62 -7.30 0.59 -4.16
C ALA A 62 -8.35 -0.48 -3.88
N LEU A 63 -8.45 -1.49 -4.76
CA LEU A 63 -9.48 -2.51 -4.69
C LEU A 63 -9.41 -3.30 -3.38
N GLY A 64 -8.20 -3.69 -2.95
CA GLY A 64 -8.00 -4.43 -1.71
C GLY A 64 -8.49 -3.66 -0.48
N ASN A 65 -8.14 -2.37 -0.39
CA ASN A 65 -8.57 -1.53 0.73
C ASN A 65 -10.09 -1.26 0.69
N CYS A 66 -10.67 -0.98 -0.48
CA CYS A 66 -12.12 -0.77 -0.59
C CYS A 66 -12.91 -2.04 -0.22
N VAL A 67 -12.48 -3.21 -0.73
CA VAL A 67 -13.13 -4.49 -0.41
C VAL A 67 -12.96 -4.84 1.06
N ALA A 68 -11.82 -4.52 1.68
CA ALA A 68 -11.62 -4.73 3.12
C ALA A 68 -12.64 -3.96 3.98
N ILE A 69 -12.97 -2.73 3.59
CA ILE A 69 -14.04 -1.94 4.23
C ILE A 69 -15.41 -2.60 4.00
N LEU A 70 -15.76 -2.85 2.74
CA LEU A 70 -17.08 -3.36 2.34
C LEU A 70 -17.40 -4.74 2.91
N SER A 71 -16.39 -5.58 3.07
CA SER A 71 -16.52 -6.93 3.64
C SER A 71 -16.47 -6.95 5.17
N SER A 72 -16.32 -5.79 5.82
CA SER A 72 -16.11 -5.68 7.27
C SER A 72 -14.87 -6.43 7.77
N LEU A 73 -13.86 -6.64 6.91
CA LEU A 73 -12.55 -7.15 7.31
C LEU A 73 -11.78 -6.07 8.08
N ALA A 74 -11.86 -4.82 7.62
CA ALA A 74 -11.34 -3.66 8.33
C ALA A 74 -12.20 -3.37 9.56
N THR A 75 -11.57 -3.11 10.71
CA THR A 75 -12.31 -2.55 11.86
C THR A 75 -12.81 -1.14 11.53
N PRO A 76 -13.81 -0.60 12.24
CA PRO A 76 -14.28 0.77 12.02
C PRO A 76 -13.15 1.81 12.04
N GLU A 77 -12.20 1.66 12.96
CA GLU A 77 -11.03 2.53 13.08
C GLU A 77 -10.10 2.41 11.87
N GLN A 78 -9.89 1.19 11.36
CA GLN A 78 -9.09 0.95 10.15
C GLN A 78 -9.78 1.50 8.90
N SER A 79 -11.10 1.34 8.79
CA SER A 79 -11.89 1.92 7.69
C SER A 79 -11.77 3.44 7.67
N MET A 80 -11.90 4.08 8.84
CA MET A 80 -11.69 5.53 8.97
C MET A 80 -10.25 5.92 8.65
N ALA A 81 -9.25 5.13 9.07
CA ALA A 81 -7.85 5.39 8.75
C ALA A 81 -7.55 5.28 7.24
N ILE A 82 -8.21 4.37 6.53
CA ILE A 82 -8.12 4.26 5.06
C ILE A 82 -8.68 5.52 4.40
N MET A 83 -9.81 6.03 4.90
CA MET A 83 -10.41 7.27 4.39
C MET A 83 -9.55 8.50 4.70
N ASP A 84 -9.05 8.63 5.94
CA ASP A 84 -8.13 9.69 6.35
C ASP A 84 -6.85 9.69 5.47
N LEU A 85 -6.34 8.51 5.08
CA LEU A 85 -5.20 8.39 4.16
C LEU A 85 -5.55 8.90 2.76
N ILE A 86 -6.71 8.51 2.22
CA ILE A 86 -7.16 8.94 0.88
C ILE A 86 -7.35 10.45 0.84
N GLU A 87 -7.90 11.05 1.89
CA GLU A 87 -8.00 12.51 2.03
C GLU A 87 -6.63 13.18 2.12
N ALA A 88 -5.73 12.66 2.95
CA ALA A 88 -4.40 13.23 3.15
C ALA A 88 -3.48 13.12 1.92
N ARG A 89 -3.66 12.08 1.10
CA ARG A 89 -2.87 11.77 -0.11
C ARG A 89 -3.71 11.79 -1.37
N TRP A 90 -4.64 12.74 -1.43
CA TRP A 90 -5.61 12.85 -2.51
C TRP A 90 -4.94 13.04 -3.87
N GLU A 91 -3.92 13.89 -3.97
CA GLU A 91 -3.21 14.14 -5.22
C GLU A 91 -2.48 12.88 -5.73
N GLU A 92 -1.88 12.11 -4.82
CA GLU A 92 -1.15 10.88 -5.15
C GLU A 92 -2.08 9.72 -5.54
N LEU A 93 -3.20 9.55 -4.82
CA LEU A 93 -4.10 8.39 -4.94
C LEU A 93 -5.25 8.62 -5.92
N VAL A 94 -5.69 9.87 -6.09
CA VAL A 94 -6.79 10.26 -6.97
C VAL A 94 -6.30 11.19 -8.08
N GLY A 95 -5.68 12.32 -7.71
CA GLY A 95 -5.30 13.38 -8.64
C GLY A 95 -6.49 13.89 -9.45
N GLU A 96 -6.28 14.18 -10.74
CA GLU A 96 -7.34 14.67 -11.64
C GLU A 96 -8.30 13.57 -12.16
N MET A 97 -8.00 12.28 -11.91
CA MET A 97 -8.82 11.16 -12.39
C MET A 97 -8.89 10.04 -11.35
N PRO A 98 -10.05 9.83 -10.69
CA PRO A 98 -10.23 8.71 -9.77
C PRO A 98 -10.22 7.37 -10.53
N LEU A 99 -9.68 6.28 -9.98
CA LEU A 99 -8.83 6.14 -8.80
C LEU A 99 -7.55 5.43 -9.24
N LYS A 100 -6.38 5.71 -8.65
CA LYS A 100 -5.18 4.91 -8.94
C LYS A 100 -5.44 3.44 -8.59
N ILE A 101 -5.06 2.51 -9.46
CA ILE A 101 -5.17 1.08 -9.15
C ILE A 101 -4.18 0.66 -8.04
N SER A 102 -3.00 1.26 -8.05
CA SER A 102 -1.93 1.06 -7.08
C SER A 102 -1.06 2.31 -6.97
N TYR A 103 -0.34 2.45 -5.87
CA TYR A 103 0.63 3.53 -5.68
C TYR A 103 1.85 3.06 -4.85
N PRO A 104 3.07 3.50 -5.20
CA PRO A 104 3.45 4.19 -6.44
C PRO A 104 3.60 3.23 -7.64
N ALA A 105 3.90 3.79 -8.81
CA ALA A 105 4.37 3.01 -9.95
C ALA A 105 5.80 2.50 -9.71
N ILE A 106 6.08 1.28 -10.16
CA ILE A 106 7.43 0.72 -10.21
C ILE A 106 8.18 1.26 -11.43
N GLU A 107 9.45 1.61 -11.24
CA GLU A 107 10.26 2.34 -12.22
C GLU A 107 11.62 1.68 -12.46
N SER A 108 12.31 2.08 -13.53
CA SER A 108 13.71 1.74 -13.82
C SER A 108 14.04 0.24 -13.66
N HIS A 109 14.91 -0.11 -12.72
CA HIS A 109 15.37 -1.49 -12.52
C HIS A 109 14.27 -2.38 -11.95
N GLU A 110 13.47 -1.86 -11.03
CA GLU A 110 12.35 -2.58 -10.43
C GLU A 110 11.31 -2.93 -11.50
N TRP A 111 10.98 -1.98 -12.39
CA TRP A 111 10.09 -2.27 -13.52
C TRP A 111 10.60 -3.41 -14.40
N ARG A 112 11.90 -3.39 -14.78
CA ARG A 112 12.48 -4.46 -15.62
C ARG A 112 12.38 -5.83 -14.95
N ILE A 113 12.68 -5.91 -13.65
CA ILE A 113 12.71 -7.16 -12.89
C ILE A 113 11.30 -7.66 -12.60
N VAL A 114 10.44 -6.82 -12.02
CA VAL A 114 9.11 -7.22 -11.52
C VAL A 114 8.14 -7.47 -12.68
N THR A 115 8.20 -6.67 -13.75
CA THR A 115 7.26 -6.82 -14.88
C THR A 115 7.80 -7.70 -16.01
N GLY A 116 9.10 -8.02 -16.01
CA GLY A 116 9.76 -8.66 -17.15
C GLY A 116 9.83 -7.75 -18.38
N CYS A 117 10.03 -6.45 -18.16
CA CYS A 117 10.04 -5.41 -19.20
C CYS A 117 8.71 -5.30 -19.98
N ASP A 118 7.56 -5.46 -19.31
CA ASP A 118 6.24 -5.45 -19.96
C ASP A 118 5.89 -4.04 -20.49
N PRO A 119 5.82 -3.85 -21.83
CA PRO A 119 5.57 -2.54 -22.43
C PRO A 119 4.16 -2.00 -22.19
N LYS A 120 3.21 -2.82 -21.71
CA LYS A 120 1.85 -2.36 -21.37
C LYS A 120 1.82 -1.68 -20.00
N ASN A 121 2.70 -2.10 -19.09
CA ASN A 121 2.76 -1.66 -17.69
C ASN A 121 3.92 -0.69 -17.45
N THR A 122 4.12 0.26 -18.36
CA THR A 122 5.09 1.36 -18.19
C THR A 122 4.74 2.25 -16.99
N ARG A 123 5.63 3.19 -16.66
CA ARG A 123 5.45 4.14 -15.55
C ARG A 123 4.09 4.84 -15.60
N TRP A 124 3.30 4.74 -14.52
CA TRP A 124 1.96 5.32 -14.37
C TRP A 124 0.94 4.86 -15.44
N SER A 125 1.11 3.65 -15.99
CA SER A 125 0.27 3.10 -17.05
C SER A 125 -0.38 1.78 -16.63
N TYR A 126 -1.60 1.55 -17.12
CA TYR A 126 -2.34 0.29 -16.96
C TYR A 126 -2.33 -0.21 -15.50
N HIS A 127 -1.79 -1.39 -15.19
CA HIS A 127 -1.74 -1.90 -13.81
C HIS A 127 -0.64 -1.26 -12.95
N ASN A 128 0.33 -0.57 -13.55
CA ASN A 128 1.46 0.04 -12.87
C ASN A 128 1.18 1.53 -12.54
N GLY A 129 0.25 1.77 -11.61
CA GLY A 129 -0.12 3.11 -11.16
C GLY A 129 -1.04 3.89 -12.11
N GLY A 130 -1.74 3.21 -13.03
CA GLY A 130 -2.77 3.84 -13.85
C GLY A 130 -3.98 4.28 -13.02
N SER A 131 -4.71 5.32 -13.49
CA SER A 131 -6.02 5.68 -12.95
C SER A 131 -7.12 4.90 -13.66
N TRP A 132 -7.99 4.23 -12.90
CA TRP A 132 -9.04 3.33 -13.39
C TRP A 132 -10.42 3.83 -12.97
N PRO A 133 -11.20 4.45 -13.88
CA PRO A 133 -12.52 5.01 -13.55
C PRO A 133 -13.52 4.00 -13.01
N VAL A 134 -13.37 2.72 -13.37
CA VAL A 134 -14.21 1.63 -12.85
C VAL A 134 -14.09 1.45 -11.33
N LEU A 135 -13.02 1.91 -10.69
CA LEU A 135 -12.86 1.83 -9.23
C LEU A 135 -13.71 2.87 -8.48
N LEU A 136 -14.30 3.85 -9.18
CA LEU A 136 -15.08 4.90 -8.54
C LEU A 136 -16.25 4.34 -7.74
N TRP A 137 -16.96 3.31 -8.24
CA TRP A 137 -18.10 2.75 -7.50
C TRP A 137 -17.66 2.04 -6.22
N LEU A 138 -16.47 1.41 -6.21
CA LEU A 138 -15.92 0.76 -5.01
C LEU A 138 -15.56 1.81 -3.96
N LEU A 139 -14.93 2.90 -4.38
CA LEU A 139 -14.62 4.02 -3.50
C LEU A 139 -15.90 4.60 -2.91
N THR A 140 -16.88 4.93 -3.76
CA THR A 140 -18.18 5.46 -3.33
C THR A 140 -18.87 4.51 -2.35
N ALA A 141 -18.90 3.21 -2.61
CA ALA A 141 -19.52 2.23 -1.72
C ALA A 141 -18.79 2.15 -0.38
N ALA A 142 -17.46 2.23 -0.36
CA ALA A 142 -16.69 2.22 0.89
C ALA A 142 -16.86 3.52 1.69
N CYS A 143 -17.18 4.64 1.03
CA CYS A 143 -17.40 5.94 1.67
C CYS A 143 -18.79 6.11 2.32
N ILE A 144 -19.78 5.27 1.98
CA ILE A 144 -21.16 5.34 2.48
C ILE A 144 -21.33 4.42 3.68
#